data_AF-A0A7Y6DV97-F1
#
_entry.id   AF-A0A7Y6DV97-F1
#
_cell.length_a   1.000
_cell.length_b   1.000
_cell.length_c   1.000
_cell.angle_alpha   90.00
_cell.angle_beta   90.00
_cell.angle_gamma   90.00
#
_symmetry.space_group_name_H-M   'P 1'
#
loop_
_entity.id
_entity.type
_entity.pdbx_description
1 polymer ?
#
loop_
_entity_poly.entity_id
_entity_poly.type
_entity_poly.pdbx_seq_one_letter_code
_entity_poly.pdbx_strand_id
1 'polypeptide(L)'
;MSPTLPPVRTRLTDLAEQAGVSTATVSRVLNGKHGVSAQARQAVLAALDVLGYERPEKLRTRSAGLVGLVVPELSNPVFPAFAQVIETMLT
;
A
#
# COMPACT_ATOMS: atom_id res chain seq x y z
N MET A 1 22.84 -14.49 23.96
CA MET A 1 22.76 -13.71 22.70
C MET A 1 21.46 -14.11 22.02
N SER A 2 20.40 -13.34 22.23
CA SER A 2 19.07 -13.66 21.70
C SER A 2 19.00 -13.27 20.22
N PRO A 3 18.54 -14.14 19.32
CA PRO A 3 18.31 -13.77 17.92
C PRO A 3 17.07 -12.87 17.86
N THR A 4 17.25 -11.61 17.50
CA THR A 4 16.15 -10.69 17.18
C THR A 4 15.51 -11.17 15.89
N LEU A 5 14.40 -11.91 15.99
CA LEU A 5 13.53 -12.23 14.85
C LEU A 5 13.04 -10.92 14.21
N PRO A 6 13.12 -10.75 12.88
CA PRO A 6 12.52 -9.60 12.22
C PRO A 6 11.01 -9.58 12.53
N PRO A 7 10.39 -8.39 12.72
CA PRO A 7 8.96 -8.31 12.97
C PRO A 7 8.25 -8.99 11.80
N VAL A 8 7.40 -9.97 12.10
CA VAL A 8 6.56 -10.65 11.13
C VAL A 8 5.62 -9.59 10.55
N ARG A 9 6.04 -8.99 9.44
CA ARG A 9 5.18 -8.12 8.64
C ARG A 9 4.16 -9.04 8.00
N THR A 10 3.00 -9.19 8.63
CA THR A 10 1.86 -9.89 8.06
C THR A 10 1.65 -9.38 6.64
N ARG A 11 1.77 -10.27 5.66
CA ARG A 11 1.71 -9.90 4.26
C ARG A 11 0.25 -9.88 3.82
N LEU A 12 -0.04 -9.11 2.77
CA LEU A 12 -1.37 -9.11 2.13
C LEU A 12 -1.76 -10.51 1.61
N THR A 13 -0.76 -11.35 1.29
CA THR A 13 -0.93 -12.76 0.90
C THR A 13 -1.52 -13.59 2.02
N ASP A 14 -0.95 -13.48 3.23
CA ASP A 14 -1.34 -14.27 4.40
C ASP A 14 -2.78 -13.93 4.79
N LEU A 15 -3.12 -12.64 4.69
CA LEU A 15 -4.47 -12.14 4.92
C LEU A 15 -5.49 -12.66 3.87
N ALA A 16 -5.07 -12.76 2.62
CA ALA A 16 -5.89 -13.22 1.51
C ALA A 16 -6.20 -14.72 1.64
N GLU A 17 -5.19 -15.52 1.98
CA GLU A 17 -5.33 -16.96 2.24
C GLU A 17 -6.26 -17.20 3.43
N GLN A 18 -6.06 -16.49 4.55
CA GLN A 18 -6.90 -16.63 5.75
C GLN A 18 -8.36 -16.22 5.50
N ALA A 19 -8.58 -15.16 4.71
CA ALA A 19 -9.92 -14.67 4.39
C ALA A 19 -10.59 -15.41 3.21
N GLY A 20 -9.86 -16.30 2.52
CA GLY A 20 -10.37 -17.03 1.35
C GLY A 20 -10.69 -16.12 0.15
N VAL A 21 -9.96 -15.02 -0.01
CA VAL A 21 -10.18 -14.02 -1.08
C VAL A 21 -8.89 -13.70 -1.82
N SER A 22 -8.96 -12.94 -2.91
CA SER A 22 -7.76 -12.46 -3.60
C SER A 22 -7.05 -11.33 -2.84
N THR A 23 -5.74 -11.19 -3.06
CA THR A 23 -4.95 -10.05 -2.54
C THR A 23 -5.50 -8.70 -3.00
N ALA A 24 -6.06 -8.63 -4.22
CA ALA A 24 -6.74 -7.45 -4.73
C ALA A 24 -8.00 -7.12 -3.93
N THR A 25 -8.77 -8.12 -3.50
CA THR A 25 -9.94 -7.95 -2.64
C THR A 25 -9.54 -7.41 -1.27
N VAL A 26 -8.50 -7.99 -0.66
CA VAL A 26 -7.94 -7.48 0.61
C VAL A 26 -7.51 -6.03 0.47
N SER A 27 -6.76 -5.69 -0.58
CA SER A 27 -6.32 -4.32 -0.85
C SER A 27 -7.49 -3.36 -1.01
N ARG A 28 -8.56 -3.75 -1.71
CA ARG A 28 -9.78 -2.94 -1.83
C ARG A 28 -10.46 -2.71 -0.50
N VAL A 29 -10.55 -3.74 0.35
CA VAL A 29 -11.13 -3.63 1.70
C VAL A 29 -10.31 -2.68 2.58
N LEU A 30 -8.99 -2.83 2.61
CA LEU A 30 -8.09 -1.97 3.40
C LEU A 30 -8.08 -0.52 2.91
N ASN A 31 -8.18 -0.30 1.59
CA ASN A 31 -8.23 1.04 1.00
C ASN A 31 -9.66 1.62 0.92
N GLY A 32 -10.66 0.96 1.50
CA GLY A 32 -12.04 1.46 1.53
C GLY A 32 -12.72 1.57 0.15
N LYS A 33 -12.23 0.87 -0.88
CA LYS A 33 -12.79 0.96 -2.24
C LYS A 33 -14.11 0.19 -2.39
N HIS A 34 -14.98 0.67 -3.28
CA HIS A 34 -16.24 0.00 -3.65
C HIS A 34 -16.00 -1.26 -4.49
N GLY A 35 -17.04 -2.10 -4.65
CA GLY A 35 -16.98 -3.31 -5.49
C GLY A 35 -16.44 -4.55 -4.77
N VAL A 36 -16.58 -4.62 -3.44
CA VAL A 36 -16.35 -5.82 -2.63
C VAL A 36 -17.65 -6.20 -1.93
N SER A 37 -18.02 -7.48 -1.95
CA SER A 37 -19.23 -7.94 -1.25
C SER A 37 -19.10 -7.72 0.25
N ALA A 38 -20.23 -7.51 0.93
CA ALA A 38 -20.27 -7.36 2.38
C ALA A 38 -19.63 -8.58 3.08
N GLN A 39 -19.90 -9.78 2.56
CA GLN A 39 -19.32 -11.03 3.07
C GLN A 39 -17.79 -11.05 2.97
N ALA A 40 -17.22 -10.68 1.81
CA ALA A 40 -15.77 -10.64 1.63
C ALA A 40 -15.12 -9.57 2.53
N ARG A 41 -15.78 -8.41 2.71
CA ARG A 41 -15.31 -7.40 3.66
C ARG A 41 -15.28 -7.95 5.08
N GLN A 42 -16.34 -8.64 5.52
CA GLN A 42 -16.41 -9.24 6.85
C GLN A 42 -15.30 -10.29 7.07
N ALA A 43 -15.07 -11.16 6.07
CA ALA A 43 -14.03 -12.19 6.13
C ALA A 43 -12.62 -11.60 6.26
N VAL A 44 -12.33 -10.53 5.50
CA VAL A 44 -11.04 -9.83 5.60
C VAL A 44 -10.87 -9.14 6.96
N LEU A 45 -11.94 -8.53 7.49
CA LEU A 45 -11.90 -7.91 8.82
C LEU A 45 -11.64 -8.95 9.92
N ALA A 46 -12.31 -10.11 9.87
CA ALA A 46 -12.06 -11.19 10.81
C ALA A 46 -10.63 -11.74 10.70
N ALA A 47 -10.09 -11.87 9.48
CA ALA A 47 -8.71 -12.30 9.26
C ALA A 47 -7.68 -11.30 9.83
N LEU A 48 -7.96 -9.99 9.76
CA LEU A 48 -7.12 -8.95 10.40
C LEU A 48 -7.05 -9.15 11.91
N ASP A 49 -8.19 -9.39 12.55
CA ASP A 49 -8.28 -9.56 14.00
C ASP A 49 -7.54 -10.84 14.44
N VAL A 50 -7.68 -11.94 13.71
CA VAL A 50 -7.01 -13.22 14.00
C VAL A 50 -5.49 -13.11 13.84
N LEU A 51 -5.02 -12.43 12.80
CA LEU A 51 -3.59 -12.32 12.50
C LEU A 51 -2.90 -11.22 13.32
N GLY A 52 -3.60 -10.59 14.27
CA GLY A 52 -3.06 -9.51 15.08
C GLY A 52 -2.56 -8.36 14.21
N TYR A 53 -3.18 -8.16 13.03
CA TYR A 53 -2.84 -7.05 12.16
C TYR A 53 -3.33 -5.78 12.82
N GLU A 54 -2.45 -5.16 13.59
CA GLU A 54 -2.63 -3.78 14.02
C GLU A 54 -2.81 -2.99 12.72
N ARG A 55 -4.07 -2.58 12.46
CA ARG A 55 -4.37 -1.66 11.37
C ARG A 55 -3.34 -0.55 11.53
N PRO A 56 -2.48 -0.26 10.54
CA PRO A 56 -1.64 0.91 10.64
C PRO A 56 -2.61 2.06 10.89
N GLU A 57 -2.62 2.58 12.13
CA GLU A 57 -3.68 3.48 12.65
C GLU A 57 -3.83 4.74 11.80
N LYS A 58 -2.87 4.95 10.92
CA LYS A 58 -2.85 5.95 9.91
C LYS A 58 -2.40 5.21 8.66
N LEU A 59 -3.33 4.97 7.74
CA LEU A 59 -3.02 5.10 6.31
C LEU A 59 -2.27 6.42 6.22
N ARG A 60 -0.92 6.34 6.26
CA ARG A 60 0.00 7.43 6.63
C ARG A 60 -0.63 8.75 6.22
N THR A 61 -1.03 9.54 7.23
CA THR A 61 -1.52 10.91 7.10
C THR A 61 -0.88 11.49 5.87
N ARG A 62 -1.67 11.60 4.79
CA ARG A 62 -1.31 12.05 3.45
C ARG A 62 0.08 12.67 3.47
N SER A 63 1.14 11.85 3.42
CA SER A 63 2.45 12.38 3.10
C SER A 63 2.18 13.07 1.79
N ALA A 64 2.56 14.35 1.64
CA ALA A 64 2.63 14.94 0.31
C ALA A 64 3.22 13.85 -0.59
N GLY A 65 2.40 13.36 -1.53
CA GLY A 65 2.57 12.02 -2.09
C GLY A 65 3.97 11.92 -2.68
N LEU A 66 4.73 10.88 -2.34
CA LEU A 66 6.00 10.66 -3.02
C LEU A 66 5.69 10.39 -4.49
N VAL A 67 6.12 11.30 -5.37
CA VAL A 67 6.01 11.13 -6.82
C VAL A 67 7.36 10.66 -7.35
N GLY A 68 7.40 9.45 -7.89
CA GLY A 68 8.55 8.93 -8.63
C GLY A 68 8.43 9.29 -10.11
N LEU A 69 9.49 9.87 -10.68
CA LEU A 69 9.58 10.20 -12.10
C LEU A 69 10.62 9.31 -12.78
N VAL A 70 10.24 8.61 -13.85
CA VAL A 70 11.15 7.79 -14.67
C VAL A 70 11.36 8.51 -16.00
N VAL A 71 12.61 8.85 -16.30
CA VAL A 71 13.01 9.49 -17.56
C VAL A 71 14.04 8.61 -18.28
N PRO A 72 14.12 8.66 -19.62
CA PRO A 72 15.09 7.85 -20.38
C PRO A 72 16.54 8.19 -20.06
N GLU A 73 16.85 9.47 -19.89
CA GLU A 73 18.19 10.00 -19.58
C GLU A 73 18.10 11.43 -19.03
N LEU A 74 19.21 11.93 -18.46
CA LEU A 74 19.33 13.30 -17.94
C LEU A 74 20.27 14.19 -18.78
N SER A 75 20.95 13.61 -19.76
CA SER A 75 21.87 14.26 -20.71
C SER A 75 21.13 15.18 -21.67
N ASN A 76 19.98 14.73 -22.19
CA ASN A 76 19.13 15.56 -23.04
C ASN A 76 18.32 16.53 -22.16
N PRO A 77 18.49 17.87 -22.33
CA PRO A 77 17.90 18.89 -21.45
C PRO A 77 16.37 18.93 -21.47
N VAL A 78 15.72 18.28 -22.44
CA VAL A 78 14.26 18.20 -22.53
C VAL A 78 13.65 17.50 -21.31
N PHE A 79 14.21 16.37 -20.85
CA PHE A 79 13.62 15.60 -19.74
C PHE A 79 13.79 16.27 -18.37
N PRO A 80 14.96 16.84 -18.01
CA PRO A 80 15.10 17.64 -16.79
C PRO A 80 14.19 18.88 -16.78
N ALA A 81 13.99 19.55 -17.92
CA ALA A 81 13.09 20.69 -18.01
C ALA A 81 11.64 20.31 -17.65
N PHE A 82 11.15 19.17 -18.15
CA PHE A 82 9.82 18.66 -17.77
C PHE A 82 9.76 18.25 -16.29
N ALA A 83 10.81 17.61 -15.76
CA ALA A 83 10.88 17.22 -14.35
C ALA A 83 10.74 18.44 -13.42
N GLN A 84 11.42 19.54 -13.74
CA GLN A 84 11.36 20.78 -12.97
C GLN A 84 9.96 21.39 -12.93
N VAL A 85 9.26 21.37 -14.07
CA VAL A 85 7.87 21.86 -14.16
C VAL A 85 6.94 20.98 -13.33
N ILE A 86 7.10 19.66 -13.38
CA ILE A 86 6.32 18.71 -12.58
C ILE A 86 6.55 18.96 -11.08
N GLU A 87 7.79 19.12 -10.63
CA GLU A 87 8.12 19.46 -9.23
C GLU A 87 7.43 20.76 -8.79
N THR A 88 7.48 21.80 -9.61
CA THR A 88 6.87 23.10 -9.33
C THR A 88 5.35 23.01 -9.20
N MET A 89 4.69 22.13 -9.95
CA MET A 89 3.24 21.94 -9.90
C MET A 89 2.79 21.08 -8.71
N LEU A 90 3.71 20.32 -8.11
CA LEU A 90 3.43 19.41 -7.00
C LEU A 90 3.76 20.01 -5.62
N THR A 91 4.50 21.11 -5.59
CA THR A 91 4.88 21.87 -4.38
C THR A 91 3.87 22.99 -4.12
#